data_AF-A0A644Y7D6-F1
#
_entry.id   AF-A0A644Y7D6-F1
#
_cell.length_a   1.000
_cell.length_b   1.000
_cell.length_c   1.000
_cell.angle_alpha   90.00
_cell.angle_beta   90.00
_cell.angle_gamma   90.00
#
_symmetry.space_group_name_H-M   'P 1'
#
loop_
_entity.id
_entity.type
_entity.pdbx_description
1 polymer ?
#
loop_
_entity_poly.entity_id
_entity_poly.type
_entity_poly.pdbx_seq_one_letter_code
_entity_poly.pdbx_strand_id
1 'polypeptide(L)'
;MTLFRDLPDLLGLEQLTLPNTSYILLEMPMETWGNWVYTAIEKIISVRKLMPIIVHVDRYPEHEIDKLLDWNLVYQINAEAFDHFWKSRKYIRWVEEQRVHLIGSDTHGEDGTDFRKLDKALKRLSKHEEYLMNNAERVLSGKMI
;
A
#
# COMPACT_ATOMS: atom_id res chain seq x y z
N MET A 1 6.77 3.70 -6.70
CA MET A 1 7.39 5.04 -6.92
C MET A 1 7.46 5.75 -5.59
N THR A 2 8.62 6.27 -5.22
CA THR A 2 8.81 6.97 -3.95
C THR A 2 8.25 8.39 -3.99
N LEU A 3 7.56 8.79 -2.92
CA LEU A 3 7.07 10.13 -2.69
C LEU A 3 8.24 11.09 -2.39
N PHE A 4 8.31 12.17 -3.15
CA PHE A 4 9.16 13.33 -2.87
C PHE A 4 8.31 14.60 -2.99
N ARG A 5 8.82 15.71 -2.45
CA ARG A 5 8.05 16.96 -2.26
C ARG A 5 7.36 17.46 -3.53
N ASP A 6 8.05 17.38 -4.66
CA ASP A 6 7.59 17.96 -5.93
C ASP A 6 6.88 16.94 -6.83
N LEU A 7 6.71 15.69 -6.37
CA LEU A 7 5.99 14.66 -7.12
C LEU A 7 4.57 15.10 -7.55
N PRO A 8 3.76 15.77 -6.71
CA PRO A 8 2.43 16.21 -7.11
C PRO A 8 2.44 17.26 -8.24
N ASP A 9 3.58 17.90 -8.49
CA ASP A 9 3.74 18.93 -9.52
C ASP A 9 4.32 18.34 -10.83
N LEU A 10 4.65 17.04 -10.86
CA LEU A 10 5.17 16.35 -12.02
C LEU A 10 4.15 16.33 -13.18
N LEU A 11 4.56 16.80 -14.35
CA LEU A 11 3.75 16.73 -15.57
C LEU A 11 3.52 15.26 -15.97
N GLY A 12 2.26 14.88 -16.18
CA GLY A 12 1.90 13.52 -16.59
C GLY A 12 1.94 12.46 -15.49
N LEU A 13 1.92 12.85 -14.21
CA LEU A 13 1.84 11.94 -13.06
C LEU A 13 0.74 10.86 -13.22
N GLU A 14 -0.38 11.22 -13.85
CA GLU A 14 -1.52 10.34 -14.12
C GLU A 14 -1.16 9.16 -15.03
N GLN A 15 -0.07 9.23 -15.80
CA GLN A 15 0.41 8.14 -16.65
C GLN A 15 1.08 7.01 -15.83
N LEU A 16 1.37 7.27 -14.56
CA LEU A 16 2.00 6.31 -13.64
C LEU A 16 0.97 5.55 -12.78
N THR A 17 -0.33 5.70 -13.07
CA THR A 17 -1.39 4.95 -12.40
C THR A 17 -1.45 3.51 -12.88
N LEU A 18 -2.15 2.66 -12.13
CA LEU A 18 -2.56 1.36 -12.65
C LEU A 18 -3.45 1.57 -13.91
N PRO A 19 -3.24 0.78 -14.98
CA PRO A 19 -3.90 1.01 -16.27
C PRO A 19 -5.42 1.15 -16.14
N ASN A 20 -5.97 2.21 -16.73
CA ASN A 20 -7.41 2.53 -16.71
C ASN A 20 -8.00 2.80 -15.32
N THR A 21 -7.18 3.24 -14.36
CA THR A 21 -7.64 3.60 -13.00
C THR A 21 -7.02 4.93 -12.55
N SER A 22 -7.54 5.48 -11.44
CA SER A 22 -6.93 6.61 -10.73
C SER A 22 -5.94 6.18 -9.64
N TYR A 23 -5.70 4.88 -9.46
CA TYR A 23 -4.86 4.36 -8.39
C TYR A 23 -3.37 4.51 -8.71
N ILE A 24 -2.60 5.07 -7.78
CA ILE A 24 -1.15 5.25 -7.92
C ILE A 24 -0.41 4.59 -6.76
N LEU A 25 0.58 3.75 -7.06
CA LEU A 25 1.41 3.10 -6.04
C LEU A 25 2.48 4.06 -5.53
N LEU A 26 2.42 4.36 -4.23
CA LEU A 26 3.25 5.36 -3.59
C LEU A 26 4.02 4.74 -2.43
N GLU A 27 5.34 4.68 -2.57
CA GLU A 27 6.25 4.35 -1.48
C GLU A 27 6.54 5.64 -0.70
N MET A 28 6.48 5.57 0.62
CA MET A 28 6.82 6.69 1.48
C MET A 28 8.34 6.85 1.60
N PRO A 29 8.84 8.08 1.85
CA PRO A 29 10.25 8.28 2.11
C PRO A 29 10.71 7.52 3.37
N MET A 30 11.93 7.00 3.34
CA MET A 30 12.53 6.24 4.45
C MET A 30 13.05 7.14 5.59
N GLU A 31 13.07 8.45 5.37
CA GLU A 31 13.39 9.47 6.37
C GLU A 31 12.17 9.84 7.22
N THR A 32 12.37 10.64 8.27
CA THR A 32 11.29 11.15 9.12
C THR A 32 10.30 12.00 8.31
N TRP A 33 9.00 11.81 8.54
CA TRP A 33 7.98 12.50 7.75
C TRP A 33 7.71 13.89 8.30
N GLY A 34 8.19 14.91 7.59
CA GLY A 34 7.75 16.28 7.80
C GLY A 34 6.33 16.52 7.24
N ASN A 35 5.73 17.66 7.59
CA ASN A 35 4.41 18.06 7.09
C ASN A 35 4.28 18.01 5.56
N TRP A 36 5.40 18.18 4.85
CA TRP A 36 5.44 18.13 3.39
C TRP A 36 4.92 16.80 2.82
N VAL A 37 5.11 15.69 3.53
CA VAL A 37 4.64 14.36 3.12
C VAL A 37 3.11 14.35 3.00
N TYR A 38 2.45 14.82 4.05
CA TYR A 38 0.98 14.89 4.12
C TYR A 38 0.43 15.91 3.11
N THR A 39 1.07 17.07 2.97
CA THR A 39 0.71 18.05 1.93
C THR A 39 0.84 17.48 0.53
N ALA A 40 1.88 16.68 0.26
CA ALA A 40 2.08 16.08 -1.05
C ALA A 40 0.98 15.03 -1.35
N ILE A 41 0.65 14.18 -0.38
CA ILE A 41 -0.48 13.24 -0.49
C ILE A 41 -1.79 13.99 -0.72
N GLU A 42 -2.06 15.04 0.06
CA GLU A 42 -3.26 15.86 -0.09
C GLU A 42 -3.36 16.48 -1.49
N LYS A 43 -2.26 16.98 -2.06
CA LYS A 43 -2.24 17.48 -3.44
C LYS A 43 -2.52 16.38 -4.46
N ILE A 44 -1.95 15.18 -4.28
CA ILE A 44 -2.21 14.03 -5.17
C ILE A 44 -3.71 13.71 -5.19
N ILE A 45 -4.36 13.72 -4.03
CA ILE A 45 -5.81 13.46 -3.92
C ILE A 45 -6.64 14.62 -4.46
N SER A 46 -6.43 15.82 -3.92
CA SER A 46 -7.35 16.94 -4.10
C SER A 46 -7.15 17.69 -5.41
N VAL A 47 -5.90 17.81 -5.89
CA VAL A 47 -5.54 18.55 -7.11
C VAL A 47 -5.45 17.60 -8.30
N ARG A 48 -4.70 16.49 -8.15
CA ARG A 48 -4.48 15.53 -9.25
C ARG A 48 -5.61 14.51 -9.40
N LYS A 49 -6.52 14.43 -8.43
CA LYS A 49 -7.66 13.48 -8.42
C LYS A 49 -7.23 12.02 -8.53
N LEU A 50 -6.05 11.70 -7.99
CA LEU A 50 -5.52 10.34 -7.93
C LEU A 50 -5.79 9.73 -6.55
N MET A 51 -5.83 8.40 -6.50
CA MET A 51 -6.03 7.64 -5.26
C MET A 51 -4.73 6.92 -4.87
N PRO A 52 -3.99 7.41 -3.86
CA PRO A 52 -2.78 6.74 -3.41
C PRO A 52 -3.05 5.34 -2.85
N ILE A 53 -2.24 4.38 -3.28
CA ILE A 53 -2.00 3.11 -2.60
C ILE A 53 -0.66 3.27 -1.90
N ILE A 54 -0.68 3.43 -0.58
CA ILE A 54 0.54 3.49 0.22
C ILE A 54 1.08 2.06 0.34
N VAL A 55 2.20 1.80 -0.31
CA VAL A 55 2.79 0.46 -0.38
C VAL A 55 3.79 0.23 0.75
N HIS A 56 3.94 -1.04 1.11
CA HIS A 56 4.91 -1.54 2.09
C HIS A 56 4.78 -0.87 3.46
N VAL A 57 3.55 -0.68 3.94
CA VAL A 57 3.27 -0.02 5.22
C VAL A 57 3.94 -0.71 6.42
N ASP A 58 4.32 -1.97 6.26
CA ASP A 58 5.09 -2.76 7.22
C ASP A 58 6.56 -2.33 7.38
N ARG A 59 7.09 -1.51 6.45
CA ARG A 59 8.48 -1.02 6.47
C ARG A 59 8.66 0.30 7.22
N TYR A 60 7.58 1.02 7.53
CA TYR A 60 7.64 2.33 8.16
C TYR A 60 7.35 2.27 9.67
N PRO A 61 7.88 3.23 10.46
CA PRO A 61 7.56 3.31 11.87
C PRO A 61 6.06 3.47 12.13
N GLU A 62 5.54 2.76 13.13
CA GLU A 62 4.11 2.74 13.45
C GLU A 62 3.53 4.13 13.71
N HIS A 63 4.27 4.99 14.42
CA HIS A 63 3.82 6.35 14.73
C HIS A 63 3.68 7.26 13.50
N GLU A 64 4.36 6.95 12.39
CA GLU A 64 4.19 7.69 11.13
C GLU A 64 2.99 7.14 10.36
N ILE A 65 2.85 5.81 10.31
CA ILE A 65 1.71 5.15 9.65
C ILE A 65 0.39 5.43 10.37
N ASP A 66 0.36 5.46 11.70
CA ASP A 66 -0.85 5.73 12.47
C ASP A 66 -1.48 7.08 12.11
N LYS A 67 -0.67 8.11 11.83
CA LYS A 67 -1.16 9.41 11.36
C LYS A 67 -1.82 9.35 9.98
N LEU A 68 -1.32 8.45 9.10
CA LEU A 68 -1.93 8.22 7.79
C LEU A 68 -3.16 7.35 7.91
N LEU A 69 -3.20 6.35 8.78
CA LEU A 69 -4.29 5.37 8.84
C LEU A 69 -5.67 6.00 9.14
N ASP A 70 -5.73 7.25 9.61
CA ASP A 70 -6.97 8.04 9.73
C ASP A 70 -7.48 8.61 8.39
N TRP A 71 -6.68 8.51 7.33
CA TRP A 71 -6.98 9.00 5.99
C TRP A 71 -7.64 7.89 5.17
N ASN A 72 -8.60 8.29 4.34
CA ASN A 72 -9.27 7.42 3.38
C ASN A 72 -8.36 7.11 2.17
N LEU A 73 -7.33 6.30 2.42
CA LEU A 73 -6.35 5.82 1.43
C LEU A 73 -6.38 4.29 1.38
N VAL A 74 -5.75 3.74 0.35
CA VAL A 74 -5.51 2.30 0.26
C VAL A 74 -4.12 2.00 0.79
N TYR A 75 -3.99 0.89 1.52
CA TYR A 75 -2.74 0.49 2.18
C TYR A 75 -2.41 -0.94 1.79
N GLN A 76 -1.15 -1.19 1.48
CA GLN A 76 -0.64 -2.49 1.09
C GLN A 76 0.52 -2.92 1.99
N ILE A 77 0.47 -4.16 2.48
CA ILE A 77 1.57 -4.79 3.24
C ILE A 77 2.34 -5.74 2.31
N ASN A 78 3.67 -5.73 2.42
CA ASN A 78 4.52 -6.67 1.70
C ASN A 78 4.36 -8.10 2.28
N ALA A 79 4.25 -9.11 1.42
CA ALA A 79 4.16 -10.52 1.80
C ALA A 79 5.30 -10.98 2.72
N GLU A 80 6.52 -10.42 2.56
CA GLU A 80 7.67 -10.70 3.41
C GLU A 80 7.41 -10.38 4.90
N ALA A 81 6.53 -9.42 5.20
CA ALA A 81 6.12 -9.09 6.56
C ALA A 81 5.52 -10.29 7.32
N PHE A 82 5.02 -11.30 6.58
CA PHE A 82 4.42 -12.52 7.13
C PHE A 82 5.41 -13.66 7.31
N ASP A 83 6.71 -13.48 7.05
CA ASP A 83 7.66 -14.58 7.22
C ASP A 83 7.88 -14.97 8.68
N HIS A 84 7.82 -14.01 9.59
CA HIS A 84 8.03 -14.21 11.02
C HIS A 84 6.71 -14.25 11.80
N PHE A 85 6.44 -15.37 12.48
CA PHE A 85 5.17 -15.63 13.17
C PHE A 85 4.77 -14.57 14.19
N TRP A 86 5.72 -14.09 15.00
CA TRP A 86 5.43 -13.12 16.05
C TRP A 86 5.20 -11.71 15.48
N LYS A 87 5.99 -11.31 14.48
CA LYS A 87 5.87 -9.99 13.83
C LYS A 87 4.58 -9.91 12.99
N SER A 88 4.15 -11.01 12.39
CA SER A 88 2.97 -11.02 11.52
C SER A 88 1.65 -10.84 12.25
N ARG A 89 1.58 -11.05 13.57
CA ARG A 89 0.32 -10.90 14.34
C ARG A 89 -0.25 -9.49 14.25
N LYS A 90 0.62 -8.48 14.28
CA LYS A 90 0.21 -7.08 14.13
C LYS A 90 -0.43 -6.84 12.76
N TYR A 91 0.19 -7.35 11.70
CA TYR A 91 -0.28 -7.19 10.32
C TYR A 91 -1.58 -7.95 10.05
N ILE A 92 -1.73 -9.15 10.63
CA ILE A 92 -3.00 -9.88 10.61
C ILE A 92 -4.09 -9.03 11.28
N ARG A 93 -3.82 -8.43 12.45
CA ARG A 93 -4.75 -7.53 13.13
C ARG A 93 -5.11 -6.31 12.28
N TRP A 94 -4.15 -5.70 11.59
CA TRP A 94 -4.43 -4.58 10.69
C TRP A 94 -5.36 -4.94 9.53
N VAL A 95 -5.24 -6.17 8.99
CA VAL A 95 -6.17 -6.69 7.98
C VAL A 95 -7.55 -6.97 8.61
N GLU A 96 -7.59 -7.59 9.79
CA GLU A 96 -8.82 -7.87 10.55
C GLU A 96 -9.62 -6.60 10.87
N GLU A 97 -8.93 -5.54 11.26
CA GLU A 97 -9.49 -4.23 11.57
C GLU A 97 -9.77 -3.39 10.30
N GLN A 98 -9.54 -3.94 9.10
CA GLN A 98 -9.68 -3.26 7.80
C GLN A 98 -8.86 -1.97 7.70
N ARG A 99 -7.78 -1.84 8.47
CA ARG A 99 -6.81 -0.73 8.38
C ARG A 99 -5.86 -0.91 7.19
N VAL A 100 -5.74 -2.13 6.68
CA VAL A 100 -4.99 -2.48 5.48
C VAL A 100 -5.88 -3.24 4.51
N HIS A 101 -5.65 -3.00 3.22
CA HIS A 101 -6.57 -3.39 2.15
C HIS A 101 -5.99 -4.41 1.19
N LEU A 102 -4.66 -4.41 1.00
CA LEU A 102 -3.96 -5.21 -0.01
C LEU A 102 -2.74 -5.92 0.56
N ILE A 103 -2.36 -7.02 -0.10
CA ILE A 103 -1.05 -7.70 0.08
C ILE A 103 -0.36 -7.73 -1.28
N GLY A 104 0.96 -7.50 -1.28
CA GLY A 104 1.77 -7.51 -2.50
C GLY A 104 3.06 -8.28 -2.29
N SER A 105 3.55 -8.96 -3.33
CA SER A 105 4.79 -9.73 -3.27
C SER A 105 6.04 -8.84 -3.29
N ASP A 106 5.93 -7.63 -3.88
CA ASP A 106 7.08 -6.74 -4.12
C ASP A 106 8.22 -7.48 -4.83
N THR A 107 7.89 -8.19 -5.91
CA THR A 107 8.82 -9.10 -6.57
C THR A 107 9.95 -8.34 -7.24
N HIS A 108 11.20 -8.61 -6.83
CA HIS A 108 12.40 -7.98 -7.41
C HIS A 108 13.32 -8.98 -8.13
N GLY A 109 13.01 -10.29 -8.08
CA GLY A 109 13.82 -11.35 -8.66
C GLY A 109 13.05 -12.35 -9.53
N GLU A 110 13.77 -13.12 -10.34
CA GLU A 110 13.22 -14.14 -11.23
C GLU A 110 13.13 -15.54 -10.60
N ASP A 111 13.66 -15.72 -9.38
CA ASP A 111 13.80 -17.03 -8.73
C ASP A 111 12.51 -17.55 -8.05
N GLY A 112 11.43 -16.76 -8.12
CA GLY A 112 10.12 -17.10 -7.58
C GLY A 112 10.03 -17.11 -6.05
N THR A 113 11.05 -16.64 -5.34
CA THR A 113 11.04 -16.60 -3.87
C THR A 113 9.93 -15.70 -3.31
N ASP A 114 9.71 -14.55 -3.93
CA ASP A 114 8.68 -13.60 -3.50
C ASP A 114 7.25 -14.14 -3.68
N PHE A 115 7.01 -14.97 -4.71
CA PHE A 115 5.72 -15.68 -4.86
C PHE A 115 5.49 -16.71 -3.76
N ARG A 116 6.54 -17.43 -3.33
CA ARG A 116 6.43 -18.36 -2.18
C ARG A 116 6.11 -17.62 -0.88
N LYS A 117 6.66 -16.42 -0.69
CA LYS A 117 6.33 -15.55 0.46
C LYS A 117 4.86 -15.11 0.40
N LEU A 118 4.37 -14.75 -0.79
CA LEU A 118 2.96 -14.42 -1.00
C LEU A 118 2.03 -15.59 -0.65
N ASP A 119 2.30 -16.79 -1.15
CA ASP A 119 1.53 -18.00 -0.81
C ASP A 119 1.49 -18.25 0.70
N LYS A 120 2.62 -18.06 1.38
CA LYS A 120 2.72 -18.21 2.84
C LYS A 120 1.94 -17.13 3.59
N ALA A 121 1.97 -15.89 3.10
CA ALA A 121 1.17 -14.79 3.66
C ALA A 121 -0.34 -15.08 3.52
N LEU A 122 -0.78 -15.49 2.33
CA LEU A 122 -2.18 -15.85 2.07
C LEU A 122 -2.65 -17.01 2.95
N LYS A 123 -1.83 -18.05 3.17
CA LYS A 123 -2.15 -19.14 4.11
C LYS A 123 -2.40 -18.65 5.54
N ARG A 124 -1.65 -17.64 5.99
CA ARG A 124 -1.84 -17.03 7.33
C ARG A 124 -3.05 -16.12 7.39
N LEU A 125 -3.43 -15.53 6.25
CA LEU A 125 -4.57 -14.64 6.08
C LEU A 125 -5.79 -15.36 5.50
N SER A 126 -5.85 -16.69 5.56
CA SER A 126 -6.89 -17.49 4.89
C SER A 126 -8.32 -17.10 5.30
N LYS A 127 -8.51 -16.59 6.52
CA LYS A 127 -9.81 -16.06 7.00
C LYS A 127 -10.23 -14.75 6.33
N HIS A 128 -9.30 -14.04 5.70
CA HIS A 128 -9.44 -12.71 5.11
C HIS A 128 -9.13 -12.70 3.60
N GLU A 129 -8.93 -13.87 3.00
CA GLU A 129 -8.55 -14.01 1.59
C GLU A 129 -9.58 -13.36 0.67
N GLU A 130 -10.87 -13.59 0.90
CA GLU A 130 -11.95 -12.97 0.13
C GLU A 130 -11.92 -11.43 0.20
N TYR A 131 -11.70 -10.86 1.40
CA TYR A 131 -11.58 -9.42 1.59
C TYR A 131 -10.42 -8.84 0.78
N LEU A 132 -9.24 -9.47 0.85
CA LEU A 132 -8.05 -9.03 0.14
C LEU A 132 -8.20 -9.16 -1.38
N MET A 133 -8.76 -10.26 -1.87
CA MET A 133 -8.98 -10.51 -3.29
C MET A 133 -10.02 -9.55 -3.87
N ASN A 134 -11.15 -9.35 -3.18
CA ASN A 134 -12.17 -8.39 -3.60
C ASN A 134 -11.62 -6.96 -3.68
N ASN A 135 -10.78 -6.55 -2.73
CA ASN A 135 -10.14 -5.23 -2.77
C ASN A 135 -9.16 -5.10 -3.94
N ALA A 136 -8.36 -6.13 -4.22
CA ALA A 136 -7.47 -6.15 -5.37
C ALA A 136 -8.24 -6.03 -6.69
N GLU A 137 -9.35 -6.75 -6.84
CA GLU A 137 -10.23 -6.65 -8.01
C GLU A 137 -10.85 -5.26 -8.15
N ARG A 138 -11.29 -4.64 -7.05
CA ARG A 138 -11.83 -3.26 -7.06
C ARG A 138 -10.77 -2.27 -7.54
N VAL A 139 -9.56 -2.36 -7.01
CA VAL A 139 -8.42 -1.52 -7.43
C VAL A 139 -8.13 -1.72 -8.92
N LEU A 140 -7.99 -2.96 -9.39
CA LEU A 140 -7.68 -3.26 -10.80
C LEU A 140 -8.81 -2.86 -11.76
N SER A 141 -10.05 -2.78 -11.28
CA SER A 141 -11.21 -2.31 -12.05
C SER A 141 -11.51 -0.83 -11.87
N GLY A 142 -10.66 -0.08 -11.14
CA GLY A 142 -10.84 1.35 -10.89
C GLY A 142 -12.03 1.69 -9.99
N LYS A 143 -12.56 0.71 -9.24
CA LYS A 143 -13.63 0.91 -8.26
C LYS A 143 -13.02 1.30 -6.92
N MET A 144 -13.67 2.23 -6.22
CA MET A 144 -13.32 2.54 -4.83
C MET A 144 -13.42 1.29 -3.95
N ILE A 145 -12.63 1.22 -2.87
CA ILE A 145 -12.73 0.22 -1.80
C ILE A 145 -13.68 0.72 -0.70
#